data_AF-A0A939WWC4-F1
#
_entry.id   AF-A0A939WWC4-F1
#
_cell.length_a   1.000
_cell.length_b   1.000
_cell.length_c   1.000
_cell.angle_alpha   90.00
_cell.angle_beta   90.00
_cell.angle_gamma   90.00
#
_symmetry.space_group_name_H-M   'P 1'
#
loop_
_entity.id
_entity.type
_entity.pdbx_description
1 polymer ?
#
loop_
_entity_poly.entity_id
_entity_poly.type
_entity_poly.pdbx_seq_one_letter_code
_entity_poly.pdbx_strand_id
1 'polypeptide(L)'
;CSISTSQCIANAVFITEYVEGSSENKAIEIYNGSKSSVNLGNFTIQQANNGKDWGSDANFIYSFTASTAIPSGGIFVFCNVASDTELVAKCDQTPTSSVFKFNGDDGIALFNGTSVVDQIGNAMEQTNWSVAGVSSATKDHTLRRKTSVIQGTTDWAVSAGTTAENSQWEVLAQDTFDGLGQR
;
A
#
# COMPACT_ATOMS: atom_id res chain seq x y z
N CYS A 1 -18.39 2.07 8.81
CA CYS A 1 -18.10 1.59 10.18
C CYS A 1 -18.33 2.74 11.18
N SER A 2 -19.05 2.54 12.29
CA SER A 2 -19.15 3.53 13.38
C SER A 2 -17.92 3.40 14.30
N ILE A 3 -17.18 4.49 14.47
CA ILE A 3 -15.74 4.59 14.77
C ILE A 3 -15.32 4.18 16.21
N SER A 4 -15.94 3.17 16.82
CA SER A 4 -15.73 2.82 18.25
C SER A 4 -15.10 1.44 18.51
N THR A 5 -14.63 0.71 17.49
CA THR A 5 -13.93 -0.57 17.68
C THR A 5 -12.48 -0.49 17.19
N SER A 6 -11.55 -1.21 17.84
CA SER A 6 -10.12 -1.20 17.48
C SER A 6 -9.85 -1.59 16.03
N GLN A 7 -10.68 -2.47 15.45
CA GLN A 7 -10.62 -2.85 14.04
C GLN A 7 -11.06 -1.71 13.10
N CYS A 8 -12.02 -0.89 13.50
CA CYS A 8 -12.45 0.29 12.74
C CYS A 8 -11.34 1.36 12.66
N ILE A 9 -10.59 1.54 13.76
CA ILE A 9 -9.43 2.43 13.80
C ILE A 9 -8.27 1.84 12.98
N ALA A 10 -8.04 0.53 13.08
CA ALA A 10 -7.00 -0.13 12.31
C ALA A 10 -7.24 0.01 10.81
N ASN A 11 -8.47 -0.22 10.34
CA ASN A 11 -8.82 0.00 8.94
C ASN A 11 -8.91 1.48 8.56
N ALA A 12 -8.90 2.42 9.50
CA ALA A 12 -8.73 3.85 9.18
C ALA A 12 -7.27 4.19 8.84
N VAL A 13 -6.32 3.27 9.07
CA VAL A 13 -4.95 3.34 8.55
C VAL A 13 -4.82 2.36 7.39
N PHE A 14 -4.60 2.87 6.18
CA PHE A 14 -4.69 2.05 4.96
C PHE A 14 -3.80 2.60 3.84
N ILE A 15 -3.63 1.79 2.78
CA ILE A 15 -2.75 2.12 1.66
C ILE A 15 -3.51 3.05 0.70
N THR A 16 -2.87 4.17 0.34
CA THR A 16 -3.47 5.20 -0.51
C THR A 16 -2.79 5.39 -1.85
N GLU A 17 -1.52 5.04 -1.97
CA GLU A 17 -0.85 4.92 -3.27
C GLU A 17 0.10 3.73 -3.29
N TYR A 18 0.17 3.10 -4.45
CA TYR A 18 1.10 2.01 -4.77
C TYR A 18 1.73 2.30 -6.11
N VAL A 19 3.06 2.34 -6.14
CA VAL A 19 3.83 2.65 -7.34
C VAL A 19 4.63 1.41 -7.71
N GLU A 20 4.32 0.81 -8.85
CA GLU A 20 5.16 -0.14 -9.56
C GLU A 20 5.66 0.53 -10.84
N GLY A 21 6.72 1.32 -10.66
CA GLY A 21 7.31 2.16 -11.71
C GLY A 21 8.42 1.47 -12.47
N SER A 22 9.09 2.22 -13.34
CA SER A 22 10.22 1.71 -14.10
C SER A 22 11.42 1.41 -13.19
N SER A 23 12.22 0.42 -13.58
CA SER A 23 13.41 0.00 -12.82
C SER A 23 13.10 -0.23 -11.33
N GLU A 24 13.70 0.57 -10.44
CA GLU A 24 13.60 0.45 -8.97
C GLU A 24 12.58 1.43 -8.38
N ASN A 25 11.76 2.10 -9.21
CA ASN A 25 10.70 2.99 -8.74
C ASN A 25 9.60 2.17 -8.09
N LYS A 26 9.61 2.14 -6.75
CA LYS A 26 8.70 1.37 -5.92
C LYS A 26 8.32 2.19 -4.71
N ALA A 27 7.02 2.41 -4.50
CA ALA A 27 6.54 3.17 -3.35
C ALA A 27 5.20 2.64 -2.82
N ILE A 28 5.01 2.83 -1.52
CA ILE A 28 3.76 2.60 -0.81
C ILE A 28 3.48 3.83 0.04
N GLU A 29 2.31 4.42 -0.11
CA GLU A 29 1.81 5.50 0.71
C GLU A 29 0.75 4.98 1.68
N ILE A 30 0.85 5.39 2.94
CA ILE A 30 -0.11 5.06 4.00
C ILE A 30 -0.76 6.33 4.52
N TYR A 31 -2.09 6.31 4.64
CA TYR A 31 -2.88 7.40 5.22
C TYR A 31 -3.47 6.99 6.57
N ASN A 32 -3.56 7.94 7.50
CA ASN A 32 -4.28 7.79 8.76
C ASN A 32 -5.56 8.62 8.77
N GLY A 33 -6.69 8.00 8.42
CA GLY A 33 -8.03 8.60 8.49
C GLY A 33 -8.68 8.56 9.86
N SER A 34 -7.98 8.09 10.90
CA SER A 34 -8.50 8.12 12.27
C SER A 34 -8.50 9.54 12.84
N LYS A 35 -9.18 9.74 13.98
CA LYS A 35 -9.27 11.05 14.67
C LYS A 35 -8.09 11.36 15.60
N SER A 36 -7.06 10.53 15.58
CA SER A 36 -5.89 10.65 16.46
C SER A 36 -4.62 10.31 15.69
N SER A 37 -3.47 10.75 16.21
CA SER A 37 -2.18 10.25 15.72
C SER A 37 -2.08 8.74 15.94
N VAL A 38 -1.55 8.02 14.96
CA VAL A 38 -1.31 6.57 15.02
C VAL A 38 0.18 6.32 14.88
N ASN A 39 0.73 5.59 15.85
CA ASN A 39 2.10 5.08 15.79
C ASN A 39 2.12 3.76 14.99
N LEU A 40 3.03 3.66 14.01
CA LEU A 40 3.15 2.49 13.13
C LEU A 40 4.05 1.39 13.70
N GLY A 41 4.56 1.49 14.92
CA GLY A 41 5.47 0.51 15.52
C GLY A 41 4.89 -0.90 15.71
N ASN A 42 3.55 -1.02 15.73
CA ASN A 42 2.85 -2.31 15.70
C ASN A 42 2.44 -2.76 14.28
N PHE A 43 2.65 -1.90 13.28
CA PHE A 43 2.30 -2.21 11.91
C PHE A 43 3.48 -2.85 11.19
N THR A 44 3.19 -3.60 10.14
CA THR A 44 4.19 -4.08 9.18
C THR A 44 3.63 -4.00 7.77
N ILE A 45 4.49 -3.82 6.78
CA ILE A 45 4.15 -4.11 5.38
C ILE A 45 4.72 -5.49 5.07
N GLN A 46 3.89 -6.39 4.56
CA GLN A 46 4.33 -7.73 4.17
C GLN A 46 4.09 -7.94 2.69
N GLN A 47 5.07 -8.57 2.03
CA GLN A 47 4.99 -8.99 0.65
C GLN A 47 4.81 -10.52 0.59
N ALA A 48 3.80 -10.97 -0.13
CA ALA A 48 3.59 -12.37 -0.48
C ALA A 48 4.50 -12.76 -1.66
N ASN A 49 5.79 -12.91 -1.37
CA ASN A 49 6.81 -13.15 -2.37
C ASN A 49 6.59 -14.44 -3.16
N ASN A 50 6.50 -14.34 -4.49
CA ASN A 50 6.33 -15.44 -5.44
C ASN A 50 5.15 -16.37 -5.08
N GLY A 51 3.99 -15.78 -4.78
CA GLY A 51 2.77 -16.54 -4.49
C GLY A 51 2.84 -17.38 -3.22
N LYS A 52 3.65 -16.96 -2.23
CA LYS A 52 3.63 -17.55 -0.89
C LYS A 52 2.57 -16.92 0.00
N ASP A 53 2.36 -17.50 1.19
CA ASP A 53 1.51 -16.91 2.22
C ASP A 53 2.22 -15.74 2.94
N TRP A 54 1.44 -14.88 3.58
CA TRP A 54 1.93 -13.76 4.38
C TRP A 54 2.88 -14.23 5.47
N GLY A 55 3.99 -13.51 5.67
CA GLY A 55 4.94 -13.78 6.74
C GLY A 55 5.69 -15.12 6.65
N SER A 56 5.55 -15.85 5.55
CA SER A 56 6.26 -17.12 5.31
C SER A 56 7.78 -16.93 5.13
N ASP A 57 8.22 -15.71 4.80
CA ASP A 57 9.63 -15.33 4.66
C ASP A 57 9.86 -13.97 5.33
N ALA A 58 10.67 -13.96 6.39
CA ALA A 58 10.95 -12.76 7.17
C ALA A 58 11.68 -11.67 6.37
N ASN A 59 12.32 -12.00 5.25
CA ASN A 59 12.95 -11.00 4.37
C ASN A 59 11.92 -10.10 3.67
N PHE A 60 10.67 -10.55 3.61
CA PHE A 60 9.54 -9.86 2.96
C PHE A 60 8.57 -9.28 3.99
N ILE A 61 9.09 -8.94 5.17
CA ILE A 61 8.38 -8.21 6.22
C ILE A 61 9.16 -6.92 6.50
N TYR A 62 8.51 -5.79 6.32
CA TYR A 62 9.05 -4.48 6.68
C TYR A 62 8.36 -3.98 7.95
N SER A 63 9.15 -3.81 9.01
CA SER A 63 8.72 -3.17 10.25
C SER A 63 9.09 -1.70 10.24
N PHE A 64 8.15 -0.84 10.61
CA PHE A 64 8.40 0.58 10.74
C PHE A 64 9.29 0.89 11.94
N THR A 65 10.00 2.02 11.89
CA THR A 65 10.71 2.50 13.09
C THR A 65 9.70 2.82 14.19
N ALA A 66 10.03 2.54 15.45
CA ALA A 66 9.10 2.74 16.57
C ALA A 66 8.63 4.21 16.76
N SER A 67 9.36 5.16 16.18
CA SER A 67 9.02 6.60 16.17
C SER A 67 8.14 7.01 14.98
N THR A 68 7.93 6.16 13.98
CA THR A 68 7.08 6.49 12.84
C THR A 68 5.64 6.62 13.31
N ALA A 69 5.10 7.84 13.27
CA ALA A 69 3.72 8.12 13.61
C ALA A 69 3.11 9.03 12.55
N ILE A 70 1.86 8.73 12.18
CA ILE A 70 1.09 9.51 11.23
C ILE A 70 0.03 10.30 12.01
N PRO A 71 0.04 11.65 11.99
CA PRO A 71 -1.03 12.45 12.58
C PRO A 71 -2.41 12.09 12.03
N SER A 72 -3.48 12.52 12.71
CA SER A 72 -4.84 12.42 12.17
C SER A 72 -4.92 13.16 10.83
N GLY A 73 -5.42 12.50 9.80
CA GLY A 73 -5.46 13.02 8.43
C GLY A 73 -4.09 13.12 7.76
N GLY A 74 -3.03 12.58 8.37
CA GLY A 74 -1.69 12.59 7.82
C GLY A 74 -1.43 11.44 6.85
N ILE A 75 -0.33 11.58 6.11
CA ILE A 75 0.18 10.63 5.12
C ILE A 75 1.64 10.32 5.47
N PHE A 76 2.12 9.14 5.07
CA PHE A 76 3.53 8.79 5.11
C PHE A 76 3.91 7.93 3.91
N VAL A 77 4.95 8.35 3.19
CA VAL A 77 5.40 7.74 1.94
C VAL A 77 6.71 6.96 2.15
N PHE A 78 6.71 5.69 1.74
CA PHE A 78 7.88 4.81 1.79
C PHE A 78 8.28 4.37 0.40
N CYS A 79 9.58 4.43 0.08
CA CYS A 79 10.07 4.08 -1.25
C CYS A 79 11.32 3.21 -1.20
N ASN A 80 11.57 2.48 -2.28
CA ASN A 80 12.86 1.83 -2.47
C ASN A 80 13.96 2.91 -2.50
N VAL A 81 15.03 2.69 -1.74
CA VAL A 81 16.19 3.60 -1.70
C VAL A 81 16.88 3.76 -3.06
N ALA A 82 16.73 2.79 -3.96
CA ALA A 82 17.29 2.82 -5.31
C ALA A 82 16.35 3.44 -6.35
N SER A 83 15.18 3.94 -5.96
CA SER A 83 14.28 4.69 -6.86
C SER A 83 14.95 5.96 -7.39
N ASP A 84 14.43 6.44 -8.52
CA ASP A 84 14.87 7.69 -9.13
C ASP A 84 14.70 8.88 -8.17
N THR A 85 15.52 9.90 -8.37
CA THR A 85 15.58 11.07 -7.49
C THR A 85 14.25 11.82 -7.39
N GLU A 86 13.42 11.78 -8.44
CA GLU A 86 12.10 12.40 -8.43
C GLU A 86 11.16 11.70 -7.43
N LEU A 87 11.14 10.36 -7.46
CA LEU A 87 10.35 9.58 -6.51
C LEU A 87 10.90 9.76 -5.09
N VAL A 88 12.22 9.59 -4.90
CA VAL A 88 12.87 9.76 -3.57
C VAL A 88 12.54 11.10 -2.92
N ALA A 89 12.43 12.18 -3.71
CA ALA A 89 12.08 13.51 -3.20
C ALA A 89 10.64 13.61 -2.64
N LYS A 90 9.77 12.63 -2.93
CA LYS A 90 8.40 12.53 -2.41
C LYS A 90 8.30 11.62 -1.18
N CYS A 91 9.36 10.91 -0.82
CA CYS A 91 9.32 9.87 0.20
C CYS A 91 9.76 10.42 1.56
N ASP A 92 9.02 10.08 2.61
CA ASP A 92 9.41 10.37 3.99
C ASP A 92 10.51 9.41 4.46
N GLN A 93 10.50 8.18 3.96
CA GLN A 93 11.52 7.16 4.25
C GLN A 93 11.88 6.32 3.02
N THR A 94 13.16 5.97 2.93
CA THR A 94 13.72 5.16 1.84
C THR A 94 14.40 3.89 2.39
N PRO A 95 13.63 2.88 2.83
CA PRO A 95 14.19 1.65 3.39
C PRO A 95 14.97 0.79 2.38
N THR A 96 16.01 0.12 2.87
CA THR A 96 16.67 -0.99 2.16
C THR A 96 15.98 -2.31 2.51
N SER A 97 14.78 -2.53 2.00
CA SER A 97 13.96 -3.72 2.27
C SER A 97 13.54 -4.42 0.98
N SER A 98 13.49 -5.75 0.99
CA SER A 98 12.99 -6.54 -0.14
C SER A 98 11.51 -6.29 -0.43
N VAL A 99 10.74 -5.84 0.58
CA VAL A 99 9.33 -5.46 0.41
C VAL A 99 9.15 -4.35 -0.62
N PHE A 100 10.14 -3.47 -0.83
CA PHE A 100 10.06 -2.40 -1.83
C PHE A 100 10.73 -2.81 -3.15
N LYS A 101 10.73 -4.11 -3.47
CA LYS A 101 11.22 -4.67 -4.73
C LYS A 101 10.19 -5.55 -5.43
N PHE A 102 8.92 -5.43 -5.04
CA PHE A 102 7.80 -6.05 -5.75
C PHE A 102 7.80 -5.63 -7.23
N ASN A 103 7.19 -6.44 -8.08
CA ASN A 103 7.19 -6.27 -9.54
C ASN A 103 5.77 -6.38 -10.15
N GLY A 104 4.76 -6.22 -9.30
CA GLY A 104 3.35 -6.25 -9.67
C GLY A 104 2.67 -7.60 -9.56
N ASP A 105 3.41 -8.72 -9.41
CA ASP A 105 2.83 -10.06 -9.25
C ASP A 105 2.86 -10.61 -7.80
N ASP A 106 3.43 -9.85 -6.87
CA ASP A 106 3.44 -10.15 -5.44
C ASP A 106 2.35 -9.39 -4.71
N GLY A 107 1.60 -10.09 -3.84
CA GLY A 107 0.67 -9.43 -2.93
C GLY A 107 1.40 -8.52 -1.93
N ILE A 108 0.81 -7.39 -1.58
CA ILE A 108 1.30 -6.44 -0.56
C ILE A 108 0.18 -6.19 0.44
N ALA A 109 0.46 -6.33 1.73
CA ALA A 109 -0.53 -6.11 2.78
C ALA A 109 0.04 -5.25 3.91
N LEU A 110 -0.80 -4.33 4.41
CA LEU A 110 -0.55 -3.61 5.65
C LEU A 110 -1.16 -4.42 6.80
N PHE A 111 -0.35 -4.73 7.80
CA PHE A 111 -0.76 -5.43 9.01
C PHE A 111 -0.75 -4.49 10.21
N ASN A 112 -1.66 -4.72 11.16
CA ASN A 112 -1.58 -4.24 12.53
C ASN A 112 -1.49 -5.45 13.47
N GLY A 113 -0.33 -5.65 14.09
CA GLY A 113 -0.01 -6.90 14.75
C GLY A 113 -0.06 -8.06 13.74
N THR A 114 -0.98 -9.01 13.97
CA THR A 114 -1.16 -10.19 13.11
C THR A 114 -2.33 -10.08 12.13
N SER A 115 -3.08 -8.97 12.16
CA SER A 115 -4.27 -8.79 11.32
C SER A 115 -3.97 -7.91 10.12
N VAL A 116 -4.37 -8.33 8.93
CA VAL A 116 -4.39 -7.48 7.73
C VAL A 116 -5.42 -6.36 7.93
N VAL A 117 -5.06 -5.13 7.59
CA VAL A 117 -5.96 -3.96 7.63
C VAL A 117 -6.28 -3.43 6.23
N ASP A 118 -5.37 -3.60 5.27
CA ASP A 118 -5.56 -3.28 3.86
C ASP A 118 -4.56 -4.09 3.01
N GLN A 119 -4.88 -4.34 1.74
CA GLN A 119 -4.01 -5.09 0.84
C GLN A 119 -4.16 -4.70 -0.63
N ILE A 120 -3.12 -5.00 -1.40
CA ILE A 120 -3.02 -4.93 -2.85
C ILE A 120 -2.60 -6.31 -3.34
N GLY A 121 -3.41 -6.93 -4.19
CA GLY A 121 -3.25 -8.35 -4.51
C GLY A 121 -3.64 -9.28 -3.36
N ASN A 122 -3.40 -10.57 -3.56
CA ASN A 122 -3.64 -11.63 -2.58
C ASN A 122 -2.36 -12.42 -2.31
N ALA A 123 -2.23 -12.95 -1.10
CA ALA A 123 -1.27 -14.01 -0.82
C ALA A 123 -1.66 -15.30 -1.55
N MET A 124 -0.69 -16.22 -1.68
CA MET A 124 -0.86 -17.50 -2.37
C MET A 124 -1.23 -17.38 -3.86
N GLU A 125 -1.09 -16.19 -4.43
CA GLU A 125 -1.30 -15.86 -5.83
C GLU A 125 -0.04 -15.18 -6.37
N GLN A 126 0.35 -15.49 -7.60
CA GLN A 126 1.45 -14.84 -8.31
C GLN A 126 0.96 -14.38 -9.68
N THR A 127 0.33 -13.20 -9.72
CA THR A 127 -0.26 -12.67 -10.95
C THR A 127 -0.29 -11.15 -10.93
N ASN A 128 -0.18 -10.53 -12.09
CA ASN A 128 -0.48 -9.10 -12.22
C ASN A 128 -2.00 -8.92 -12.20
N TRP A 129 -2.56 -8.29 -11.17
CA TRP A 129 -4.00 -8.17 -11.00
C TRP A 129 -4.58 -7.10 -11.92
N SER A 130 -5.77 -7.37 -12.45
CA SER A 130 -6.56 -6.34 -13.12
C SER A 130 -7.20 -5.43 -12.08
N VAL A 131 -7.23 -4.12 -12.33
CA VAL A 131 -7.79 -3.11 -11.42
C VAL A 131 -8.57 -2.10 -12.24
N ALA A 132 -9.77 -1.72 -11.80
CA ALA A 132 -10.60 -0.71 -12.46
C ALA A 132 -10.86 -0.97 -13.97
N GLY A 133 -10.82 -2.22 -14.41
CA GLY A 133 -10.99 -2.62 -15.81
C GLY A 133 -9.70 -2.58 -16.66
N VAL A 134 -8.58 -2.18 -16.08
CA VAL A 134 -7.26 -2.24 -16.72
C VAL A 134 -6.61 -3.59 -16.39
N SER A 135 -6.22 -4.33 -17.43
CA SER A 135 -5.54 -5.62 -17.27
C SER A 135 -4.12 -5.46 -16.74
N SER A 136 -3.71 -6.33 -15.81
CA SER A 136 -2.35 -6.34 -15.22
C SER A 136 -1.94 -5.00 -14.59
N ALA A 137 -2.90 -4.25 -14.06
CA ALA A 137 -2.73 -2.89 -13.54
C ALA A 137 -1.85 -2.78 -12.27
N THR A 138 -1.51 -3.88 -11.60
CA THR A 138 -0.50 -3.86 -10.53
C THR A 138 0.94 -3.83 -11.06
N LYS A 139 1.14 -4.03 -12.37
CA LYS A 139 2.44 -3.95 -13.04
C LYS A 139 2.51 -2.73 -13.96
N ASP A 140 3.65 -2.04 -13.94
CA ASP A 140 4.01 -0.88 -14.73
C ASP A 140 2.99 0.28 -14.61
N HIS A 141 2.44 0.50 -13.42
CA HIS A 141 1.42 1.51 -13.14
C HIS A 141 1.54 2.08 -11.73
N THR A 142 0.91 3.23 -11.53
CA THR A 142 0.61 3.77 -10.19
C THR A 142 -0.87 3.57 -9.90
N LEU A 143 -1.18 2.99 -8.74
CA LEU A 143 -2.54 2.88 -8.22
C LEU A 143 -2.75 3.95 -7.16
N ARG A 144 -3.73 4.84 -7.38
CA ARG A 144 -4.12 5.89 -6.43
C ARG A 144 -5.50 5.61 -5.86
N ARG A 145 -5.61 5.53 -4.54
CA ARG A 145 -6.89 5.25 -3.85
C ARG A 145 -7.75 6.50 -3.87
N LYS A 146 -8.98 6.38 -4.36
CA LYS A 146 -9.95 7.47 -4.44
C LYS A 146 -10.21 8.09 -3.06
N THR A 147 -10.48 9.39 -3.04
CA THR A 147 -10.76 10.17 -1.82
C THR A 147 -12.06 9.74 -1.12
N SER A 148 -13.01 9.16 -1.85
CA SER A 148 -14.24 8.60 -1.28
C SER A 148 -14.00 7.36 -0.41
N VAL A 149 -12.83 6.73 -0.51
CA VAL A 149 -12.44 5.60 0.31
C VAL A 149 -11.88 6.11 1.64
N ILE A 150 -12.52 5.73 2.74
CA ILE A 150 -12.17 6.20 4.09
C ILE A 150 -11.69 5.07 5.01
N GLN A 151 -11.58 3.85 4.48
CA GLN A 151 -11.08 2.70 5.22
C GLN A 151 -10.48 1.65 4.28
N GLY A 152 -9.46 0.94 4.76
CA GLY A 152 -8.88 -0.23 4.12
C GLY A 152 -9.81 -1.45 4.14
N THR A 153 -9.47 -2.43 3.32
CA THR A 153 -10.19 -3.70 3.19
C THR A 153 -9.22 -4.86 2.99
N THR A 154 -9.56 -6.01 3.56
CA THR A 154 -8.84 -7.27 3.36
C THR A 154 -9.36 -8.05 2.16
N ASP A 155 -10.46 -7.61 1.55
CA ASP A 155 -10.99 -8.19 0.32
C ASP A 155 -10.44 -7.41 -0.88
N TRP A 156 -9.38 -7.95 -1.48
CA TRP A 156 -8.73 -7.33 -2.64
C TRP A 156 -9.68 -7.19 -3.81
N ALA A 157 -10.51 -8.20 -4.09
CA ALA A 157 -11.42 -8.20 -5.24
C ALA A 157 -12.43 -7.04 -5.15
N VAL A 158 -12.93 -6.76 -3.94
CA VAL A 158 -13.80 -5.60 -3.69
C VAL A 158 -13.06 -4.27 -3.91
N SER A 159 -11.79 -4.16 -3.51
CA SER A 159 -11.05 -2.91 -3.71
C SER A 159 -10.61 -2.70 -5.15
N ALA A 160 -10.14 -3.76 -5.81
CA ALA A 160 -9.66 -3.75 -7.18
C ALA A 160 -10.79 -3.36 -8.13
N GLY A 161 -11.99 -3.88 -7.89
CA GLY A 161 -13.15 -3.69 -8.76
C GLY A 161 -12.91 -4.24 -10.16
N THR A 162 -13.90 -4.06 -11.02
CA THR A 162 -13.87 -4.49 -12.43
C THR A 162 -14.04 -3.33 -13.40
N THR A 163 -14.48 -2.16 -12.94
CA THR A 163 -14.63 -0.95 -13.73
C THR A 163 -14.10 0.26 -12.97
N ALA A 164 -13.90 1.37 -13.67
CA ALA A 164 -13.51 2.63 -13.06
C ALA A 164 -14.54 3.10 -12.02
N GLU A 165 -15.82 2.74 -12.11
CA GLU A 165 -16.85 3.20 -11.17
C GLU A 165 -16.88 2.39 -9.88
N ASN A 166 -16.73 1.07 -9.96
CA ASN A 166 -16.81 0.19 -8.79
C ASN A 166 -15.46 -0.06 -8.11
N SER A 167 -14.35 0.31 -8.74
CA SER A 167 -13.02 0.24 -8.14
C SER A 167 -12.81 1.34 -7.11
N GLN A 168 -12.01 1.01 -6.09
CA GLN A 168 -11.51 1.95 -5.11
C GLN A 168 -10.26 2.71 -5.60
N TRP A 169 -9.70 2.30 -6.73
CA TRP A 169 -8.45 2.81 -7.27
C TRP A 169 -8.65 3.54 -8.60
N GLU A 170 -7.80 4.52 -8.82
CA GLU A 170 -7.49 5.10 -10.13
C GLU A 170 -6.19 4.45 -10.60
N VAL A 171 -6.18 3.95 -11.84
CA VAL A 171 -5.00 3.36 -12.47
C VAL A 171 -4.35 4.44 -13.32
N LEU A 172 -3.15 4.85 -12.93
CA LEU A 172 -2.36 5.91 -13.55
C LEU A 172 -1.16 5.30 -14.27
N ALA A 173 -0.62 6.05 -15.23
CA ALA A 173 0.53 5.60 -16.01
C ALA A 173 1.75 5.28 -15.11
N GLN A 174 2.64 4.42 -15.62
CA GLN A 174 3.95 4.17 -15.00
C GLN A 174 4.64 5.50 -14.62
N ASP A 175 5.32 5.49 -13.49
CA ASP A 175 6.07 6.63 -12.95
C ASP A 175 5.24 7.91 -12.71
N THR A 176 3.95 7.76 -12.37
CA THR A 176 3.11 8.88 -11.90
C THR A 176 3.33 9.10 -10.40
N PHE A 177 4.06 10.15 -10.01
CA PHE A 177 4.39 10.44 -8.60
C PHE A 177 3.70 11.70 -8.03
N ASP A 178 2.85 12.34 -8.81
CA ASP A 178 2.33 13.69 -8.53
C ASP A 178 1.37 13.77 -7.34
N GLY A 179 0.77 12.65 -6.93
CA GLY A 179 -0.13 12.54 -5.79
C GLY A 179 0.51 12.05 -4.49
N LEU A 180 1.75 11.56 -4.54
CA LEU A 180 2.46 11.16 -3.32
C LEU A 180 2.57 12.35 -2.34
N GLY A 181 2.18 12.10 -1.09
CA GLY A 181 2.10 13.08 -0.02
C GLY A 181 0.87 14.01 -0.11
N GLN A 182 -0.08 13.75 -1.00
CA GLN A 182 -1.22 14.63 -1.29
C GLN A 182 -2.51 13.81 -1.38
N ARG A 183 -3.32 13.85 -0.32
CA ARG A 183 -4.66 13.23 -0.27
C ARG A 183 -5.76 14.27 -0.09
#